data_AF-A0A947HPS1-F1
#
_entry.id   AF-A0A947HPS1-F1
#
_cell.length_a   1.000
_cell.length_b   1.000
_cell.length_c   1.000
_cell.angle_alpha   90.00
_cell.angle_beta   90.00
_cell.angle_gamma   90.00
#
_symmetry.space_group_name_H-M   'P 1'
#
loop_
_entity.id
_entity.type
_entity.pdbx_description
1 polymer ?
#
loop_
_entity_poly.entity_id
_entity_poly.type
_entity_poly.pdbx_seq_one_letter_code
_entity_poly.pdbx_strand_id
1 'polypeptide(L)'
;MRPWLFVGVLLASLNAWATEPPLTDAACKASLECKTRGDCALKDGVCAPASAADCKGSDACVDNGFCTAVGGQCVAGSTADCKRGVDCGLEGRCTFKDGQCIAGSNHDCKFSTWCEERGQCTASNGQCVVGSTADCRRTDECSSEGLCTFKGGACVAGTDADCKRSNVCDAGGQCRAHDGVCIVGSDADCRKTEQCRSDGQCRFEHGACVAKTDADCEKTVVCVDDGKCAASEGKCLAGSDAHCRKSKGCKTGGRCKWAGQECVQ
;
A
#
# COMPACT_ATOMS: atom_id res chain seq x y z
N MET A 1 20.32 -81.40 -23.86
CA MET A 1 20.85 -81.38 -22.48
C MET A 1 20.88 -79.94 -21.99
N ARG A 2 20.44 -79.74 -20.73
CA ARG A 2 20.33 -78.51 -19.90
C ARG A 2 18.91 -77.93 -19.77
N PRO A 3 18.25 -78.10 -18.60
CA PRO A 3 17.01 -77.43 -18.26
C PRO A 3 17.30 -76.03 -17.69
N TRP A 4 16.42 -75.07 -17.99
CA TRP A 4 16.44 -73.75 -17.36
C TRP A 4 15.66 -73.80 -16.04
N LEU A 5 16.33 -73.40 -14.97
CA LEU A 5 15.79 -73.23 -13.62
C LEU A 5 14.93 -71.97 -13.57
N PHE A 6 13.64 -72.12 -13.24
CA PHE A 6 12.81 -71.02 -12.75
C PHE A 6 13.22 -70.70 -11.31
N VAL A 7 13.88 -69.55 -11.10
CA VAL A 7 14.03 -68.96 -9.76
C VAL A 7 12.81 -68.08 -9.51
N GLY A 8 11.87 -68.58 -8.71
CA GLY A 8 10.75 -67.81 -8.22
C GLY A 8 11.21 -66.80 -7.18
N VAL A 9 11.17 -65.51 -7.52
CA VAL A 9 11.27 -64.42 -6.54
C VAL A 9 9.86 -64.22 -5.97
N LEU A 10 9.65 -64.75 -4.75
CA LEU A 10 8.51 -64.43 -3.90
C LEU A 10 8.62 -62.96 -3.48
N LEU A 11 7.96 -62.07 -4.20
CA LEU A 11 7.63 -60.73 -3.73
C LEU A 11 6.55 -60.88 -2.64
N ALA A 12 6.99 -60.91 -1.38
CA ALA A 12 6.08 -60.74 -0.25
C ALA A 12 5.55 -59.30 -0.29
N SER A 13 4.29 -59.16 -0.68
CA SER A 13 3.53 -57.92 -0.67
C SER A 13 3.32 -57.49 0.78
N LEU A 14 4.12 -56.53 1.25
CA LEU A 14 3.86 -55.80 2.49
C LEU A 14 2.65 -54.89 2.27
N ASN A 15 1.45 -55.42 2.54
CA ASN A 15 0.26 -54.62 2.77
C ASN A 15 0.44 -53.85 4.09
N ALA A 16 1.16 -52.72 4.04
CA ALA A 16 1.08 -51.70 5.06
C ALA A 16 -0.24 -50.94 4.86
N TRP A 17 -1.33 -51.50 5.39
CA TRP A 17 -2.49 -50.68 5.71
C TRP A 17 -2.01 -49.69 6.77
N ALA A 18 -1.66 -48.48 6.33
CA ALA A 18 -1.50 -47.36 7.23
C ALA A 18 -2.88 -47.09 7.85
N THR A 19 -3.18 -47.79 8.94
CA THR A 19 -4.23 -47.39 9.85
C THR A 19 -3.82 -46.02 10.35
N GLU A 20 -4.51 -44.97 9.90
CA GLU A 20 -4.40 -43.66 10.50
C GLU A 20 -4.57 -43.85 12.02
N PRO A 21 -3.66 -43.31 12.85
CA PRO A 21 -3.78 -43.44 14.28
C PRO A 21 -5.17 -42.92 14.71
N PRO A 22 -5.82 -43.57 15.68
CA PRO A 22 -7.15 -43.14 16.11
C PRO A 22 -7.10 -41.68 16.53
N LEU A 23 -8.09 -40.90 16.08
CA LEU A 23 -8.22 -39.51 16.50
C LEU A 23 -8.41 -39.48 18.01
N THR A 24 -7.57 -38.71 18.69
CA THR A 24 -7.57 -38.56 20.16
C THR A 24 -7.53 -37.09 20.53
N ASP A 25 -7.89 -36.76 21.78
CA ASP A 25 -7.68 -35.42 22.34
C ASP A 25 -6.24 -34.94 22.20
N ALA A 26 -5.27 -35.85 22.36
CA ALA A 26 -3.85 -35.51 22.19
C ALA A 26 -3.54 -35.11 20.73
N ALA A 27 -4.13 -35.80 19.76
CA ALA A 27 -4.03 -35.44 18.35
C ALA A 27 -4.70 -34.09 18.06
N CYS A 28 -5.89 -33.84 18.60
CA CYS A 28 -6.56 -32.54 18.44
C CYS A 28 -5.70 -31.40 19.02
N LYS A 29 -5.13 -31.56 20.22
CA LYS A 29 -4.27 -30.54 20.85
C LYS A 29 -2.99 -30.24 20.07
N ALA A 30 -2.45 -31.23 19.36
CA ALA A 30 -1.26 -31.07 18.52
C ALA A 30 -1.57 -30.55 17.11
N SER A 31 -2.85 -30.43 16.76
CA SER A 31 -3.30 -30.06 15.41
C SER A 31 -3.15 -28.57 15.13
N LEU A 32 -3.10 -28.22 13.83
CA LEU A 32 -3.11 -26.83 13.40
C LEU A 32 -4.47 -26.18 13.67
N GLU A 33 -5.54 -26.96 13.64
CA GLU A 33 -6.91 -26.55 13.91
C GLU A 33 -7.07 -26.10 15.37
N CYS A 34 -6.45 -26.80 16.33
CA CYS A 34 -6.37 -26.34 17.71
C CYS A 34 -5.65 -24.97 17.81
N LYS A 35 -4.50 -24.82 17.14
CA LYS A 35 -3.76 -23.56 17.16
C LYS A 35 -4.52 -22.40 16.50
N THR A 36 -5.16 -22.65 15.37
CA THR A 36 -5.76 -21.56 14.56
C THR A 36 -7.20 -21.26 14.98
N ARG A 37 -7.99 -22.29 15.29
CA ARG A 37 -9.44 -22.18 15.55
C ARG A 37 -9.84 -22.53 16.97
N GLY A 38 -8.97 -23.18 17.75
CA GLY A 38 -9.29 -23.66 19.10
C GLY A 38 -9.95 -25.04 19.10
N ASP A 39 -9.85 -25.79 18.01
CA ASP A 39 -10.38 -27.16 17.88
C ASP A 39 -9.51 -28.17 18.64
N CYS A 40 -9.43 -28.03 19.97
CA CYS A 40 -8.46 -28.72 20.81
C CYS A 40 -8.99 -29.98 21.51
N ALA A 41 -10.28 -30.30 21.39
CA ALA A 41 -10.90 -31.46 22.04
C ALA A 41 -11.63 -32.35 21.04
N LEU A 42 -11.57 -33.68 21.24
CA LEU A 42 -12.32 -34.65 20.47
C LEU A 42 -13.77 -34.68 20.95
N LYS A 43 -14.68 -34.32 20.05
CA LYS A 43 -16.12 -34.35 20.29
C LYS A 43 -16.82 -34.98 19.12
N ASP A 44 -17.60 -36.04 19.36
CA ASP A 44 -18.36 -36.75 18.32
C ASP A 44 -17.51 -37.18 17.10
N GLY A 45 -16.25 -37.55 17.35
CA GLY A 45 -15.32 -38.00 16.31
C GLY A 45 -14.63 -36.88 15.51
N VAL A 46 -14.82 -35.61 15.88
CA VAL A 46 -14.17 -34.46 15.27
C VAL A 46 -13.46 -33.59 16.30
N CYS A 47 -12.42 -32.87 15.91
CA CYS A 47 -11.80 -31.87 16.78
C CYS A 47 -12.65 -30.59 16.81
N ALA A 48 -12.96 -30.09 18.00
CA ALA A 48 -13.74 -28.87 18.23
C ALA A 48 -13.40 -28.27 19.61
N PRO A 49 -13.65 -26.97 19.85
CA PRO A 49 -13.57 -26.40 21.19
C PRO A 49 -14.65 -27.00 22.09
N ALA A 50 -14.23 -27.56 23.23
CA ALA A 50 -15.14 -28.01 24.28
C ALA A 50 -15.38 -26.92 25.33
N SER A 51 -14.47 -25.94 25.41
CA SER A 51 -14.49 -24.88 26.41
C SER A 51 -13.84 -23.59 25.90
N ALA A 52 -14.07 -22.48 26.61
CA ALA A 52 -13.36 -21.23 26.35
C ALA A 52 -11.84 -21.34 26.54
N ALA A 53 -11.34 -22.35 27.27
CA ALA A 53 -9.91 -22.57 27.40
C ALA A 53 -9.27 -23.00 26.06
N ASP A 54 -10.00 -23.77 25.26
CA ASP A 54 -9.55 -24.20 23.94
C ASP A 54 -9.47 -23.01 22.98
N CYS A 55 -10.41 -22.08 23.07
CA CYS A 55 -10.43 -20.86 22.26
C CYS A 55 -9.35 -19.84 22.66
N LYS A 56 -9.04 -19.69 23.96
CA LYS A 56 -8.16 -18.60 24.45
C LYS A 56 -6.76 -18.60 23.87
N GLY A 57 -6.24 -19.77 23.51
CA GLY A 57 -4.90 -19.93 22.93
C GLY A 57 -4.88 -19.88 21.40
N SER A 58 -6.03 -19.76 20.74
CA SER A 58 -6.10 -19.83 19.29
C SER A 58 -5.87 -18.49 18.59
N ASP A 59 -5.34 -18.54 17.38
CA ASP A 59 -5.18 -17.36 16.52
C ASP A 59 -6.53 -16.63 16.34
N ALA A 60 -7.64 -17.36 16.22
CA ALA A 60 -8.99 -16.77 16.17
C ALA A 60 -9.33 -15.89 17.40
N CYS A 61 -8.92 -16.28 18.61
CA CYS A 61 -9.10 -15.44 19.80
C CYS A 61 -8.12 -14.26 19.83
N VAL A 62 -6.85 -14.51 19.46
CA VAL A 62 -5.79 -13.49 19.49
C VAL A 62 -6.04 -12.39 18.45
N ASP A 63 -6.46 -12.76 17.24
CA ASP A 63 -6.64 -11.83 16.15
C ASP A 63 -8.03 -11.18 16.19
N ASN A 64 -9.09 -12.00 16.26
CA ASN A 64 -10.48 -11.57 16.03
C ASN A 64 -11.31 -11.45 17.32
N GLY A 65 -10.75 -11.81 18.48
CA GLY A 65 -11.49 -11.84 19.74
C GLY A 65 -12.52 -12.99 19.81
N PHE A 66 -12.31 -14.08 19.09
CA PHE A 66 -13.19 -15.26 19.15
C PHE A 66 -12.79 -16.20 20.29
N CYS A 67 -13.05 -15.77 21.52
CA CYS A 67 -12.53 -16.45 22.72
C CYS A 67 -13.56 -17.30 23.47
N THR A 68 -14.80 -17.37 22.99
CA THR A 68 -15.90 -18.08 23.66
C THR A 68 -16.33 -19.30 22.83
N ALA A 69 -16.38 -20.49 23.45
CA ALA A 69 -16.83 -21.71 22.78
C ALA A 69 -18.37 -21.79 22.77
N VAL A 70 -18.96 -21.75 21.58
CA VAL A 70 -20.41 -21.90 21.35
C VAL A 70 -20.61 -22.86 20.20
N GLY A 71 -21.43 -23.90 20.39
CA GLY A 71 -21.82 -24.81 19.30
C GLY A 71 -20.64 -25.55 18.63
N GLY A 72 -19.53 -25.75 19.34
CA GLY A 72 -18.32 -26.36 18.77
C GLY A 72 -17.50 -25.39 17.90
N GLN A 73 -17.68 -24.08 18.08
CA GLN A 73 -16.88 -23.06 17.43
C GLN A 73 -16.42 -22.00 18.43
N CYS A 74 -15.28 -21.40 18.16
CA CYS A 74 -14.82 -20.22 18.88
C CYS A 74 -15.43 -18.98 18.23
N VAL A 75 -16.16 -18.19 19.03
CA VAL A 75 -16.86 -16.97 18.61
C VAL A 75 -16.59 -15.85 19.61
N ALA A 76 -16.89 -14.61 19.24
CA ALA A 76 -16.97 -13.53 20.22
C ALA A 76 -18.20 -13.76 21.10
N GLY A 77 -18.03 -13.74 22.43
CA GLY A 77 -19.15 -13.85 23.38
C GLY A 77 -19.40 -12.56 24.16
N SER A 78 -18.47 -11.61 24.10
CA SER A 78 -18.51 -10.40 24.90
C SER A 78 -17.61 -9.31 24.35
N THR A 79 -17.82 -8.07 24.82
CA THR A 79 -16.91 -6.94 24.53
C THR A 79 -15.50 -7.19 25.08
N ALA A 80 -15.36 -7.99 26.13
CA ALA A 80 -14.05 -8.37 26.67
C ALA A 80 -13.28 -9.29 25.71
N ASP A 81 -13.98 -10.12 24.92
CA ASP A 81 -13.34 -10.94 23.89
C ASP A 81 -12.89 -10.06 22.71
N CYS A 82 -13.76 -9.17 22.22
CA CYS A 82 -13.40 -8.24 21.14
C CYS A 82 -12.19 -7.36 21.48
N LYS A 83 -12.12 -6.83 22.71
CA LYS A 83 -10.98 -6.02 23.18
C LYS A 83 -9.67 -6.80 23.33
N ARG A 84 -9.72 -8.14 23.35
CA ARG A 84 -8.52 -8.98 23.39
C ARG A 84 -7.92 -9.16 21.99
N GLY A 85 -8.77 -9.12 20.96
CA GLY A 85 -8.36 -9.28 19.57
C GLY A 85 -7.45 -8.14 19.09
N VAL A 86 -6.47 -8.46 18.26
CA VAL A 86 -5.66 -7.48 17.51
C VAL A 86 -6.56 -6.54 16.71
N ASP A 87 -7.67 -7.03 16.15
CA ASP A 87 -8.61 -6.24 15.36
C ASP A 87 -9.22 -5.04 16.12
N CYS A 88 -9.31 -5.11 17.45
CA CYS A 88 -9.74 -3.94 18.24
C CYS A 88 -8.71 -2.81 18.17
N GLY A 89 -7.42 -3.12 18.30
CA GLY A 89 -6.35 -2.13 18.21
C GLY A 89 -6.05 -1.69 16.78
N LEU A 90 -6.21 -2.58 15.80
CA LEU A 90 -5.89 -2.30 14.41
C LEU A 90 -7.04 -1.59 13.68
N GLU A 91 -8.25 -2.15 13.77
CA GLU A 91 -9.44 -1.73 13.00
C GLU A 91 -10.51 -1.04 13.85
N GLY A 92 -10.36 -0.98 15.18
CA GLY A 92 -11.37 -0.43 16.08
C GLY A 92 -12.57 -1.35 16.33
N ARG A 93 -12.45 -2.66 16.07
CA ARG A 93 -13.54 -3.65 16.29
C ARG A 93 -13.65 -4.08 17.75
N CYS A 94 -13.85 -3.12 18.64
CA CYS A 94 -13.76 -3.35 20.08
C CYS A 94 -15.08 -3.70 20.76
N THR A 95 -16.23 -3.53 20.08
CA THR A 95 -17.56 -3.67 20.68
C THR A 95 -18.23 -4.96 20.22
N PHE A 96 -18.75 -5.74 21.16
CA PHE A 96 -19.55 -6.93 20.84
C PHE A 96 -21.00 -6.57 20.57
N LYS A 97 -21.51 -6.99 19.41
CA LYS A 97 -22.91 -6.84 19.04
C LYS A 97 -23.32 -7.96 18.07
N ASP A 98 -24.47 -8.58 18.32
CA ASP A 98 -25.09 -9.58 17.45
C ASP A 98 -24.14 -10.73 17.03
N GLY A 99 -23.29 -11.19 17.96
CA GLY A 99 -22.34 -12.28 17.72
C GLY A 99 -21.02 -11.86 17.06
N GLN A 100 -20.80 -10.54 16.87
CA GLN A 100 -19.66 -10.02 16.12
C GLN A 100 -18.91 -8.93 16.88
N CYS A 101 -17.64 -8.76 16.55
CA CYS A 101 -16.82 -7.62 16.95
C CYS A 101 -16.92 -6.51 15.90
N ILE A 102 -17.42 -5.35 16.33
CA ILE A 102 -17.70 -4.20 15.48
C ILE A 102 -17.08 -2.92 16.05
N ALA A 103 -16.94 -1.91 15.21
CA ALA A 103 -16.76 -0.54 15.64
C ALA A 103 -18.09 -0.01 16.18
N GLY A 104 -18.27 -0.04 17.50
CA GLY A 104 -19.51 0.36 18.16
C GLY A 104 -19.63 1.88 18.34
N SER A 105 -18.50 2.59 18.27
CA SER A 105 -18.44 4.03 18.50
C SER A 105 -17.23 4.68 17.82
N ASN A 106 -17.28 6.01 17.65
CA ASN A 106 -16.10 6.78 17.22
C ASN A 106 -14.93 6.66 18.20
N HIS A 107 -15.18 6.33 19.47
CA HIS A 107 -14.13 6.06 20.43
C HIS A 107 -13.34 4.82 20.00
N ASP A 108 -14.02 3.72 19.67
CA ASP A 108 -13.35 2.50 19.20
C ASP A 108 -12.47 2.77 17.97
N CYS A 109 -12.99 3.54 17.01
CA CYS A 109 -12.22 3.92 15.82
C CYS A 109 -11.03 4.81 16.14
N LYS A 110 -11.18 5.82 17.00
CA LYS A 110 -10.10 6.76 17.32
C LYS A 110 -8.92 6.12 18.06
N PHE A 111 -9.14 4.98 18.72
CA PHE A 111 -8.08 4.21 19.34
C PHE A 111 -7.37 3.26 18.37
N SER A 112 -7.87 3.13 17.14
CA SER A 112 -7.33 2.19 16.15
C SER A 112 -6.14 2.76 15.38
N THR A 113 -5.20 1.90 15.00
CA THR A 113 -4.10 2.25 14.09
C THR A 113 -4.63 2.77 12.75
N TRP A 114 -5.74 2.21 12.23
CA TRP A 114 -6.35 2.69 10.99
C TRP A 114 -6.88 4.12 11.07
N CYS A 115 -7.21 4.62 12.26
CA CYS A 115 -7.55 6.03 12.41
C CYS A 115 -6.33 6.95 12.19
N GLU A 116 -5.16 6.56 12.71
CA GLU A 116 -3.91 7.29 12.55
C GLU A 116 -3.41 7.21 11.11
N GLU A 117 -3.28 5.99 10.58
CA GLU A 117 -2.66 5.75 9.27
C GLU A 117 -3.59 6.08 8.09
N ARG A 118 -4.90 5.85 8.24
CA ARG A 118 -5.86 5.88 7.12
C ARG A 118 -7.00 6.88 7.32
N GLY A 119 -7.02 7.61 8.43
CA GLY A 119 -8.10 8.52 8.79
C GLY A 119 -9.43 7.81 9.10
N GLN A 120 -9.45 6.49 9.27
CA GLN A 120 -10.69 5.75 9.53
C GLN A 120 -11.11 5.88 11.01
N CYS A 121 -11.65 7.04 11.37
CA CYS A 121 -11.87 7.42 12.76
C CYS A 121 -13.35 7.57 13.13
N THR A 122 -14.24 7.36 12.17
CA THR A 122 -15.68 7.48 12.35
C THR A 122 -16.32 6.11 12.25
N ALA A 123 -17.09 5.71 13.27
CA ALA A 123 -17.85 4.47 13.26
C ALA A 123 -19.08 4.62 12.37
N SER A 124 -19.23 3.72 11.41
CA SER A 124 -20.37 3.64 10.51
C SER A 124 -20.62 2.18 10.14
N ASN A 125 -21.86 1.71 10.29
CA ASN A 125 -22.27 0.34 9.95
C ASN A 125 -21.36 -0.75 10.56
N GLY A 126 -20.90 -0.55 11.79
CA GLY A 126 -20.05 -1.50 12.51
C GLY A 126 -18.58 -1.52 12.05
N GLN A 127 -18.17 -0.56 11.21
CA GLN A 127 -16.80 -0.40 10.72
C GLN A 127 -16.27 1.00 10.99
N CYS A 128 -14.95 1.13 10.99
CA CYS A 128 -14.29 2.43 11.00
C CYS A 128 -14.10 2.92 9.56
N VAL A 129 -14.53 4.15 9.31
CA VAL A 129 -14.47 4.79 8.00
C VAL A 129 -13.95 6.22 8.14
N VAL A 130 -13.52 6.81 7.02
CA VAL A 130 -13.35 8.26 6.94
C VAL A 130 -14.75 8.87 6.92
N GLY A 131 -15.05 9.71 7.92
CA GLY A 131 -16.37 10.33 8.05
C GLY A 131 -16.35 11.85 8.02
N SER A 132 -15.17 12.49 7.98
CA SER A 132 -15.07 13.94 8.09
C SER A 132 -13.80 14.52 7.47
N THR A 133 -13.79 15.82 7.22
CA THR A 133 -12.56 16.53 6.81
C THR A 133 -11.48 16.49 7.89
N ALA A 134 -11.88 16.43 9.17
CA ALA A 134 -10.92 16.25 10.26
C ALA A 134 -10.21 14.90 10.15
N ASP A 135 -10.91 13.88 9.65
CA ASP A 135 -10.39 12.53 9.40
C ASP A 135 -9.37 12.51 8.27
N CYS A 136 -9.58 13.27 7.19
CA CYS A 136 -8.58 13.40 6.14
C CYS A 136 -7.35 14.20 6.59
N ARG A 137 -7.53 15.24 7.41
CA ARG A 137 -6.44 16.16 7.77
C ARG A 137 -5.33 15.57 8.62
N ARG A 138 -5.54 14.41 9.22
CA ARG A 138 -4.53 13.71 10.04
C ARG A 138 -3.69 12.72 9.26
N THR A 139 -4.10 12.34 8.04
CA THR A 139 -3.39 11.31 7.29
C THR A 139 -2.17 11.87 6.60
N ASP A 140 -1.22 10.99 6.31
CA ASP A 140 -0.01 11.35 5.58
C ASP A 140 -0.34 11.86 4.18
N GLU A 141 -1.33 11.27 3.49
CA GLU A 141 -1.78 11.69 2.15
C GLU A 141 -2.25 13.14 2.11
N CYS A 142 -2.81 13.65 3.21
CA CYS A 142 -3.14 15.06 3.27
C CYS A 142 -1.90 15.95 3.29
N SER A 143 -0.83 15.55 4.00
CA SER A 143 0.43 16.31 4.03
C SER A 143 1.29 16.10 2.78
N SER A 144 1.26 14.92 2.18
CA SER A 144 2.12 14.56 1.04
C SER A 144 1.46 14.91 -0.29
N GLU A 145 0.17 14.63 -0.45
CA GLU A 145 -0.56 14.73 -1.73
C GLU A 145 -1.66 15.79 -1.73
N GLY A 146 -1.98 16.41 -0.58
CA GLY A 146 -3.03 17.42 -0.48
C GLY A 146 -4.45 16.85 -0.42
N LEU A 147 -4.60 15.54 -0.14
CA LEU A 147 -5.90 14.88 -0.03
C LEU A 147 -6.55 15.12 1.33
N CYS A 148 -7.00 16.35 1.56
CA CYS A 148 -7.32 16.83 2.91
C CYS A 148 -8.81 17.07 3.18
N THR A 149 -9.64 17.00 2.15
CA THR A 149 -11.06 17.31 2.24
C THR A 149 -11.87 16.03 2.09
N PHE A 150 -12.82 15.79 2.99
CA PHE A 150 -13.72 14.66 2.88
C PHE A 150 -14.85 14.95 1.90
N LYS A 151 -14.97 14.14 0.86
CA LYS A 151 -16.03 14.24 -0.14
C LYS A 151 -16.33 12.87 -0.73
N GLY A 152 -17.62 12.49 -0.77
CA GLY A 152 -18.04 11.25 -1.42
C GLY A 152 -17.49 9.97 -0.79
N GLY A 153 -17.20 9.97 0.52
CA GLY A 153 -16.65 8.81 1.22
C GLY A 153 -15.13 8.67 1.15
N ALA A 154 -14.43 9.62 0.55
CA ALA A 154 -12.98 9.60 0.40
C ALA A 154 -12.34 10.96 0.75
N CYS A 155 -11.03 10.93 0.94
CA CYS A 155 -10.20 12.12 1.06
C CYS A 155 -9.74 12.58 -0.31
N VAL A 156 -9.94 13.86 -0.61
CA VAL A 156 -9.64 14.48 -1.90
C VAL A 156 -8.98 15.84 -1.71
N ALA A 157 -8.29 16.33 -2.74
CA ALA A 157 -7.92 17.74 -2.85
C ALA A 157 -9.19 18.57 -3.14
N GLY A 158 -9.78 19.13 -2.08
CA GLY A 158 -11.04 19.88 -2.19
C GLY A 158 -10.83 21.33 -2.62
N THR A 159 -9.65 21.88 -2.31
CA THR A 159 -9.30 23.28 -2.57
C THR A 159 -7.83 23.43 -2.91
N ASP A 160 -7.46 24.51 -3.61
CA ASP A 160 -6.05 24.87 -3.83
C ASP A 160 -5.28 25.04 -2.52
N ALA A 161 -5.96 25.40 -1.44
CA ALA A 161 -5.33 25.50 -0.12
C ALA A 161 -4.90 24.13 0.41
N ASP A 162 -5.60 23.05 0.06
CA ASP A 162 -5.19 21.67 0.38
C ASP A 162 -3.92 21.28 -0.38
N CYS A 163 -3.82 21.65 -1.65
CA CYS A 163 -2.63 21.41 -2.46
C CYS A 163 -1.43 22.25 -2.03
N LYS A 164 -1.63 23.56 -1.78
CA LYS A 164 -0.54 24.50 -1.46
C LYS A 164 0.21 24.21 -0.16
N ARG A 165 -0.37 23.42 0.73
CA ARG A 165 0.23 23.01 2.01
C ARG A 165 0.85 21.62 1.96
N SER A 166 0.84 20.98 0.80
CA SER A 166 1.29 19.61 0.62
C SER A 166 2.66 19.55 -0.05
N ASN A 167 3.40 18.49 0.23
CA ASN A 167 4.73 18.26 -0.34
C ASN A 167 4.70 18.17 -1.88
N VAL A 168 3.59 17.70 -2.46
CA VAL A 168 3.44 17.62 -3.92
C VAL A 168 3.43 19.02 -4.56
N CYS A 169 2.92 20.06 -3.89
CA CYS A 169 3.06 21.44 -4.37
C CYS A 169 4.50 21.95 -4.24
N ASP A 170 5.16 21.69 -3.12
CA ASP A 170 6.51 22.21 -2.85
C ASP A 170 7.58 21.56 -3.73
N ALA A 171 7.50 20.25 -3.94
CA ALA A 171 8.48 19.48 -4.71
C ALA A 171 8.11 19.38 -6.20
N GLY A 172 6.85 19.17 -6.52
CA GLY A 172 6.39 18.88 -7.88
C GLY A 172 5.58 19.99 -8.54
N GLY A 173 5.26 21.07 -7.82
CA GLY A 173 4.49 22.19 -8.35
C GLY A 173 2.99 21.91 -8.46
N GLN A 174 2.47 20.78 -7.99
CA GLN A 174 1.03 20.49 -8.03
C GLN A 174 0.27 21.30 -6.96
N CYS A 175 0.06 22.58 -7.21
CA CYS A 175 -0.48 23.53 -6.24
C CYS A 175 -1.97 23.88 -6.45
N ARG A 176 -2.65 23.24 -7.41
CA ARG A 176 -4.04 23.52 -7.77
C ARG A 176 -4.90 22.28 -7.61
N ALA A 177 -6.07 22.41 -6.98
CA ALA A 177 -7.04 21.32 -6.91
C ALA A 177 -7.84 21.20 -8.20
N HIS A 178 -7.95 19.97 -8.71
CA HIS A 178 -8.75 19.64 -9.89
C HIS A 178 -9.21 18.20 -9.80
N ASP A 179 -10.52 17.95 -9.95
CA ASP A 179 -11.13 16.62 -9.88
C ASP A 179 -10.70 15.75 -8.68
N GLY A 180 -10.48 16.40 -7.54
CA GLY A 180 -10.11 15.75 -6.30
C GLY A 180 -8.63 15.41 -6.15
N VAL A 181 -7.77 15.83 -7.09
CA VAL A 181 -6.31 15.67 -7.02
C VAL A 181 -5.60 17.02 -7.15
N CYS A 182 -4.33 17.05 -6.77
CA CYS A 182 -3.47 18.21 -6.97
C CYS A 182 -2.77 18.14 -8.33
N ILE A 183 -2.84 19.22 -9.09
CA ILE A 183 -2.23 19.38 -10.41
C ILE A 183 -1.41 20.67 -10.50
N VAL A 184 -0.51 20.73 -11.48
CA VAL A 184 0.13 21.99 -11.90
C VAL A 184 -0.93 22.87 -12.56
N GLY A 185 -0.98 24.16 -12.23
CA GLY A 185 -1.98 25.08 -12.78
C GLY A 185 -1.41 26.33 -13.44
N SER A 186 -0.09 26.56 -13.39
CA SER A 186 0.52 27.82 -13.82
C SER A 186 2.02 27.72 -14.11
N ASP A 187 2.57 28.70 -14.81
CA ASP A 187 4.03 28.85 -14.95
C ASP A 187 4.73 28.97 -13.58
N ALA A 188 4.08 29.62 -12.61
CA ALA A 188 4.67 29.81 -11.28
C ALA A 188 4.86 28.46 -10.57
N ASP A 189 3.93 27.52 -10.80
CA ASP A 189 4.02 26.15 -10.32
C ASP A 189 5.16 25.40 -11.01
N CYS A 190 5.25 25.46 -12.34
CA CYS A 190 6.33 24.83 -13.10
C CYS A 190 7.72 25.33 -12.69
N ARG A 191 7.87 26.63 -12.38
CA ARG A 191 9.17 27.18 -11.97
C ARG A 191 9.69 26.68 -10.62
N LYS A 192 8.84 26.07 -9.79
CA LYS A 192 9.26 25.50 -8.51
C LYS A 192 9.89 24.12 -8.66
N THR A 193 9.55 23.42 -9.73
CA THR A 193 9.89 22.00 -9.91
C THR A 193 11.37 21.81 -10.23
N GLU A 194 11.86 20.62 -9.92
CA GLU A 194 13.21 20.25 -10.34
C GLU A 194 13.32 20.14 -11.87
N GLN A 195 12.26 19.71 -12.55
CA GLN A 195 12.20 19.65 -14.02
C GLN A 195 12.44 21.01 -14.69
N CYS A 196 11.99 22.12 -14.09
CA CYS A 196 12.34 23.43 -14.60
C CYS A 196 13.85 23.72 -14.44
N ARG A 197 14.46 23.36 -13.31
CA ARG A 197 15.90 23.59 -13.06
C ARG A 197 16.80 22.67 -13.90
N SER A 198 16.43 21.40 -14.02
CA SER A 198 17.24 20.39 -14.70
C SER A 198 17.01 20.40 -16.22
N ASP A 199 15.75 20.54 -16.66
CA ASP A 199 15.31 20.23 -18.03
C ASP A 199 14.64 21.42 -18.74
N GLY A 200 14.50 22.57 -18.06
CA GLY A 200 13.93 23.81 -18.61
C GLY A 200 12.41 23.78 -18.80
N GLN A 201 11.72 22.81 -18.21
CA GLN A 201 10.26 22.71 -18.25
C GLN A 201 9.61 23.72 -17.30
N CYS A 202 9.72 25.00 -17.62
CA CYS A 202 9.37 26.10 -16.71
C CYS A 202 8.01 26.74 -17.00
N ARG A 203 7.27 26.27 -18.01
CA ARG A 203 6.02 26.89 -18.48
C ARG A 203 4.88 25.90 -18.46
N PHE A 204 3.70 26.37 -18.07
CA PHE A 204 2.50 25.55 -18.06
C PHE A 204 1.82 25.56 -19.43
N GLU A 205 1.52 24.37 -19.94
CA GLU A 205 0.79 24.17 -21.19
C GLU A 205 0.05 22.84 -21.17
N HIS A 206 -1.25 22.87 -21.48
CA HIS A 206 -2.11 21.68 -21.58
C HIS A 206 -2.00 20.69 -20.40
N GLY A 207 -1.87 21.20 -19.17
CA GLY A 207 -1.77 20.35 -17.97
C GLY A 207 -0.36 19.87 -17.63
N ALA A 208 0.65 20.27 -18.39
CA ALA A 208 2.04 19.85 -18.19
C ALA A 208 3.01 21.05 -18.11
N CYS A 209 4.19 20.79 -17.57
CA CYS A 209 5.32 21.71 -17.62
C CYS A 209 6.17 21.44 -18.86
N VAL A 210 6.48 22.50 -19.61
CA VAL A 210 7.20 22.44 -20.89
C VAL A 210 8.21 23.58 -21.01
N ALA A 211 9.24 23.39 -21.84
CA ALA A 211 10.13 24.46 -22.27
C ALA A 211 9.51 25.17 -23.48
N LYS A 212 9.24 26.48 -23.38
CA LYS A 212 8.67 27.26 -24.51
C LYS A 212 9.68 28.15 -25.20
N THR A 213 10.72 28.54 -24.49
CA THR A 213 11.71 29.49 -24.97
C THR A 213 13.11 29.01 -24.63
N ASP A 214 14.10 29.36 -25.45
CA ASP A 214 15.51 29.05 -25.18
C ASP A 214 15.96 29.58 -23.81
N ALA A 215 15.39 30.70 -23.36
CA ALA A 215 15.61 31.25 -22.03
C ALA A 215 15.21 30.29 -20.88
N ASP A 216 14.22 29.42 -21.10
CA ASP A 216 13.86 28.38 -20.14
C ASP A 216 14.96 27.29 -20.08
N CYS A 217 15.72 27.08 -21.16
CA CYS A 217 16.77 26.07 -21.27
C CYS A 217 18.17 26.56 -20.88
N GLU A 218 18.50 27.83 -21.10
CA GLU A 218 19.86 28.39 -21.04
C GLU A 218 20.64 28.12 -19.75
N LYS A 219 19.94 28.04 -18.61
CA LYS A 219 20.56 27.89 -17.27
C LYS A 219 20.41 26.49 -16.69
N THR A 220 19.85 25.57 -17.47
CA THR A 220 19.52 24.23 -17.02
C THR A 220 20.73 23.31 -16.98
N VAL A 221 20.64 22.25 -16.17
CA VAL A 221 21.67 21.21 -16.13
C VAL A 221 21.86 20.60 -17.52
N VAL A 222 20.78 20.29 -18.25
CA VAL A 222 20.87 19.70 -19.59
C VAL A 222 21.51 20.64 -20.63
N CYS A 223 21.36 21.96 -20.51
CA CYS A 223 22.08 22.90 -21.36
C CYS A 223 23.58 22.94 -21.02
N VAL A 224 23.92 23.01 -19.73
CA VAL A 224 25.32 23.10 -19.28
C VAL A 224 26.10 21.82 -19.58
N ASP A 225 25.48 20.65 -19.36
CA ASP A 225 26.16 19.37 -19.43
C ASP A 225 26.11 18.77 -20.83
N ASP A 226 24.96 18.87 -21.52
CA ASP A 226 24.72 18.23 -22.81
C ASP A 226 24.56 19.20 -23.98
N GLY A 227 24.57 20.51 -23.75
CA GLY A 227 24.39 21.50 -24.83
C GLY A 227 22.95 21.60 -25.33
N LYS A 228 21.99 21.08 -24.56
CA LYS A 228 20.57 21.16 -24.89
C LYS A 228 19.99 22.51 -24.45
N CYS A 229 20.30 23.56 -25.20
CA CYS A 229 19.98 24.94 -24.83
C CYS A 229 18.84 25.58 -25.66
N ALA A 230 18.23 24.85 -26.60
CA ALA A 230 17.14 25.35 -27.45
C ALA A 230 15.80 24.69 -27.07
N ALA A 231 14.74 25.48 -26.92
CA ALA A 231 13.41 24.95 -26.65
C ALA A 231 12.73 24.49 -27.95
N SER A 232 12.28 23.25 -27.99
CA SER A 232 11.56 22.67 -29.11
C SER A 232 10.67 21.53 -28.63
N GLU A 233 9.43 21.46 -29.13
CA GLU A 233 8.46 20.42 -28.76
C GLU A 233 8.28 20.26 -27.24
N GLY A 234 8.33 21.37 -26.51
CA GLY A 234 8.19 21.41 -25.06
C GLY A 234 9.40 20.91 -24.27
N LYS A 235 10.54 20.66 -24.92
CA LYS A 235 11.77 20.15 -24.30
C LYS A 235 12.99 21.00 -24.66
N CYS A 236 14.04 20.88 -23.88
CA CYS A 236 15.34 21.45 -24.22
C CYS A 236 16.15 20.46 -25.05
N LEU A 237 16.59 20.90 -26.23
CA LEU A 237 17.33 20.12 -27.23
C LEU A 237 18.57 20.88 -27.71
N ALA A 238 19.51 20.17 -28.34
CA ALA A 238 20.63 20.84 -29.00
C ALA A 238 20.10 21.49 -30.29
N GLY A 239 20.43 22.76 -30.49
CA GLY A 239 19.96 23.55 -31.63
C GLY A 239 21.07 24.13 -32.49
N SER A 240 22.32 23.98 -32.09
CA SER A 240 23.48 24.48 -32.84
C SER A 240 24.79 23.89 -32.31
N ASP A 241 25.82 23.89 -33.15
CA ASP A 241 27.20 23.62 -32.73
C ASP A 241 27.64 24.54 -31.58
N ALA A 242 27.14 25.79 -31.54
CA ALA A 242 27.49 26.73 -30.50
C ALA A 242 26.98 26.28 -29.13
N HIS A 243 25.80 25.65 -29.06
CA HIS A 243 25.31 25.04 -27.83
C HIS A 243 26.18 23.83 -27.44
N CYS A 244 26.49 22.95 -28.40
CA CYS A 244 27.32 21.77 -28.15
C CYS A 244 28.73 22.13 -27.66
N ARG A 245 29.40 23.12 -28.28
CA ARG A 245 30.76 23.55 -27.92
C ARG A 245 30.87 24.14 -26.51
N LYS A 246 29.79 24.72 -25.99
CA LYS A 246 29.77 25.31 -24.64
C LYS A 246 29.56 24.26 -23.55
N SER A 247 29.03 23.09 -23.91
CA SER A 247 28.67 22.03 -22.96
C SER A 247 29.88 21.36 -22.30
N LYS A 248 29.67 20.74 -21.13
CA LYS A 248 30.68 19.83 -20.55
C LYS A 248 30.93 18.63 -21.45
N GLY A 249 29.88 18.11 -22.12
CA GLY A 249 29.98 16.99 -23.06
C GLY A 249 30.98 17.21 -24.19
N CYS A 250 31.14 18.44 -24.69
CA CYS A 250 32.20 18.77 -25.64
C CYS A 250 33.59 18.80 -24.97
N LYS A 251 33.70 19.44 -23.80
CA LYS A 251 34.98 19.60 -23.07
C LYS A 251 35.59 18.29 -22.60
N THR A 252 34.77 17.32 -22.21
CA THR A 252 35.24 16.05 -21.64
C THR A 252 35.07 14.87 -22.59
N GLY A 253 34.08 14.90 -23.47
CA GLY A 253 33.70 13.78 -24.33
C GLY A 253 33.79 14.06 -25.84
N GLY A 254 34.25 15.24 -26.24
CA GLY A 254 34.43 15.62 -27.65
C GLY A 254 33.14 15.84 -28.43
N ARG A 255 31.95 15.78 -27.80
CA ARG A 255 30.64 15.98 -28.44
C ARG A 255 30.38 17.46 -28.79
N CYS A 256 31.10 17.98 -29.79
CA CYS A 256 31.16 19.42 -30.09
C CYS A 256 30.34 19.85 -31.32
N LYS A 257 29.72 18.91 -32.05
CA LYS A 257 28.91 19.19 -33.24
C LYS A 257 27.44 18.87 -33.00
N TRP A 258 26.55 19.60 -33.65
CA TRP A 258 25.12 19.37 -33.60
C TRP A 258 24.66 18.49 -34.76
N ALA A 259 23.92 17.44 -34.44
CA ALA A 259 23.25 16.59 -35.42
C ALA A 259 21.94 16.06 -34.82
N GLY A 260 20.82 16.25 -35.53
CA GLY A 260 19.55 15.61 -35.19
C GLY A 260 19.09 15.85 -33.74
N GLN A 261 19.15 17.10 -33.27
CA GLN A 261 18.75 17.53 -31.91
C GLN A 261 19.69 17.08 -30.77
N GLU A 262 20.83 16.47 -31.09
CA GLU A 262 21.84 16.04 -30.12
C GLU A 262 23.24 16.59 -30.43
N CYS A 263 24.13 16.49 -29.45
CA CYS A 263 25.54 16.80 -29.60
C CYS A 263 26.35 15.52 -29.85
N VAL A 264 27.11 15.52 -30.94
CA VAL A 264 27.94 14.41 -31.45
C VAL A 264 29.39 14.86 -31.64
N GLN A 265 30.31 13.91 -31.84
CA GLN A 265 31.75 14.18 -32.02
C GLN A 265 32.08 14.94 -33.32
#